data_AF-A0A9C9X1F3-F1
#
_entry.id   AF-A0A9C9X1F3-F1
#
_cell.length_a   1.000
_cell.length_b   1.000
_cell.length_c   1.000
_cell.angle_alpha   90.00
_cell.angle_beta   90.00
_cell.angle_gamma   90.00
#
_symmetry.space_group_name_H-M   'P 1'
#
loop_
_entity.id
_entity.type
_entity.pdbx_description
1 polymer ?
#
loop_
_entity_poly.entity_id
_entity_poly.type
_entity_poly.pdbx_seq_one_letter_code
_entity_poly.pdbx_strand_id
1 'polypeptide(L)'
;MGAFFDVDTFIALGLIGIVIVTFLIYRMGLLPKKSLPFVVGGLLAVFGIYLFRSAKRNGLKKELEKREKELQEEEKKLAEMKANLNVSEEELAQAQVELDNQRAAVKKAMLLNEAENKAEKERIDNLSTEETFDEFDQVFGG
;
A
#
# COMPACT_ATOMS: atom_id res chain seq x y z
N MET A 1 -15.79 -16.83 -22.17
CA MET A 1 -15.56 -15.83 -21.12
C MET A 1 -14.92 -16.54 -19.95
N GLY A 2 -13.59 -16.50 -19.85
CA GLY A 2 -12.84 -17.19 -18.80
C GLY A 2 -12.85 -16.34 -17.53
N ALA A 3 -13.40 -16.89 -16.45
CA ALA A 3 -13.29 -16.29 -15.12
C ALA A 3 -11.81 -16.33 -14.72
N PHE A 4 -11.14 -15.18 -14.73
CA PHE A 4 -9.89 -15.00 -14.01
C PHE A 4 -10.24 -15.02 -12.53
N PHE A 5 -10.09 -16.17 -11.90
CA PHE A 5 -10.15 -16.27 -10.44
C PHE A 5 -8.90 -15.63 -9.88
N ASP A 6 -9.05 -14.47 -9.24
CA ASP A 6 -7.95 -13.83 -8.52
C ASP A 6 -7.37 -14.78 -7.47
N VAL A 7 -6.07 -14.63 -7.20
CA VAL A 7 -5.36 -15.43 -6.20
C VAL A 7 -6.06 -15.35 -4.83
N ASP A 8 -6.63 -14.19 -4.51
CA ASP A 8 -7.43 -14.00 -3.30
C ASP A 8 -8.73 -14.83 -3.31
N THR A 9 -9.36 -15.02 -4.46
CA THR A 9 -10.54 -15.89 -4.63
C THR A 9 -10.16 -17.36 -4.43
N PHE A 10 -9.01 -17.80 -4.95
CA PHE A 10 -8.49 -19.15 -4.70
C PHE A 10 -8.13 -19.37 -3.23
N ILE A 11 -7.52 -18.40 -2.57
CA ILE A 11 -7.20 -18.44 -1.14
C ILE A 11 -8.49 -18.52 -0.31
N ALA A 12 -9.51 -17.70 -0.64
CA ALA A 12 -10.80 -17.72 0.01
C ALA A 12 -11.52 -19.06 -0.16
N LEU A 13 -11.56 -19.61 -1.38
CA LEU A 13 -12.10 -20.95 -1.66
C LEU A 13 -11.34 -22.05 -0.90
N GLY A 14 -10.02 -21.94 -0.81
CA GLY A 14 -9.19 -22.86 -0.02
C GLY A 14 -9.52 -22.83 1.47
N LEU A 15 -9.66 -21.64 2.06
CA LEU A 15 -10.06 -21.46 3.46
C LEU A 15 -11.45 -22.02 3.74
N ILE A 16 -12.43 -21.74 2.87
CA ILE A 16 -13.79 -22.30 2.96
C ILE A 16 -13.73 -23.83 2.90
N GLY A 17 -12.94 -24.39 1.98
CA GLY A 17 -12.72 -25.84 1.89
C GLY A 17 -12.17 -26.43 3.19
N ILE A 18 -11.16 -25.80 3.79
CA ILE A 18 -10.59 -26.24 5.07
C ILE A 18 -11.64 -26.18 6.20
N VAL A 19 -12.45 -25.12 6.25
CA VAL A 19 -13.52 -24.98 7.25
C VAL A 19 -14.59 -26.06 7.07
N ILE A 20 -15.01 -26.33 5.82
CA ILE A 20 -16.01 -27.37 5.51
C ILE A 20 -15.46 -28.75 5.88
N VAL A 21 -14.21 -29.07 5.51
CA VAL A 21 -13.57 -30.35 5.86
C VAL A 21 -13.45 -30.48 7.38
N THR A 22 -13.03 -29.42 8.08
CA THR A 22 -12.91 -29.42 9.55
C THR A 22 -14.29 -29.60 10.20
N PHE A 23 -15.33 -28.96 9.68
CA PHE A 23 -16.71 -29.08 10.16
C PHE A 23 -17.28 -30.48 9.92
N LEU A 24 -17.01 -31.09 8.76
CA LEU A 24 -17.43 -32.45 8.43
C LEU A 24 -16.74 -33.48 9.36
N ILE A 25 -15.44 -33.35 9.59
CA ILE A 25 -14.70 -34.25 10.50
C ILE A 25 -15.16 -34.06 11.96
N TYR A 26 -15.46 -32.82 12.38
CA TYR A 26 -16.07 -32.54 13.69
C TYR A 26 -17.45 -33.19 13.83
N ARG A 27 -18.32 -33.03 12.81
CA ARG A 27 -19.69 -33.56 12.83
C ARG A 27 -19.75 -35.08 12.73
N MET A 28 -18.76 -35.73 12.11
CA MET A 28 -18.62 -37.18 12.11
C MET A 28 -18.06 -37.75 13.43
N GLY A 29 -17.75 -36.91 14.43
CA GLY A 29 -17.21 -37.36 15.72
C GLY A 29 -15.80 -37.96 15.63
N LEU A 30 -15.13 -37.77 14.50
CA LEU A 30 -13.82 -38.37 14.18
C LEU A 30 -12.64 -37.53 14.67
N LEU A 31 -12.86 -36.34 15.26
CA LEU A 31 -11.77 -35.51 15.78
C LEU A 31 -11.25 -36.06 17.12
N PRO A 32 -10.00 -36.55 17.18
CA PRO A 32 -9.34 -36.84 18.45
C PRO A 32 -9.14 -35.50 19.17
N LYS A 33 -9.37 -35.42 20.49
CA LYS A 33 -9.18 -34.19 21.30
C LYS A 33 -7.81 -33.52 21.13
N LYS A 34 -6.81 -34.24 20.58
CA LYS A 34 -5.47 -33.77 20.22
C LYS A 34 -5.38 -32.93 18.93
N SER A 35 -6.44 -32.86 18.13
CA SER A 35 -6.47 -32.10 16.85
C SER A 35 -6.86 -30.62 17.01
N LEU A 36 -7.54 -30.27 18.11
CA LEU A 36 -7.88 -28.89 18.51
C LEU A 36 -6.70 -27.89 18.44
N PRO A 37 -5.51 -28.19 19.01
CA PRO A 37 -4.38 -27.26 18.93
C PRO A 37 -3.88 -27.02 17.50
N PHE A 38 -4.06 -27.96 16.56
CA PHE A 38 -3.67 -27.77 15.16
C PHE A 38 -4.63 -26.83 14.43
N VAL A 39 -5.94 -26.93 14.70
CA VAL A 39 -6.95 -26.01 14.13
C VAL A 39 -6.76 -24.59 14.68
N VAL A 40 -6.54 -24.45 15.99
CA VAL A 40 -6.25 -23.16 16.62
C VAL A 40 -4.93 -22.59 16.11
N GLY A 41 -3.89 -23.41 15.97
CA GLY A 41 -2.60 -23.00 15.41
C GLY A 41 -2.72 -22.54 13.95
N GLY A 42 -3.51 -23.23 13.13
CA GLY A 42 -3.79 -22.84 11.74
C GLY A 42 -4.52 -21.50 11.65
N LEU A 43 -5.56 -21.31 12.47
CA LEU A 43 -6.29 -20.03 12.54
C LEU A 43 -5.38 -18.89 13.01
N LEU A 44 -4.56 -19.11 14.04
CA LEU A 44 -3.59 -18.12 14.52
C LEU A 44 -2.52 -17.79 13.48
N ALA A 45 -2.07 -18.76 12.69
CA ALA A 45 -1.11 -18.52 11.62
C ALA A 45 -1.72 -17.61 10.53
N VAL A 46 -2.95 -17.91 10.08
CA VAL A 46 -3.67 -17.09 9.09
C VAL A 46 -3.93 -15.69 9.64
N PHE A 47 -4.41 -15.59 10.89
CA PHE A 47 -4.69 -14.32 11.54
C PHE A 47 -3.43 -13.49 11.78
N GLY A 48 -2.33 -14.14 12.15
CA GLY A 48 -1.01 -13.52 12.34
C GLY A 48 -0.45 -12.97 11.03
N ILE A 49 -0.56 -13.71 9.92
CA ILE A 49 -0.16 -13.24 8.58
C ILE A 49 -1.00 -12.03 8.16
N TYR A 50 -2.32 -12.09 8.39
CA TYR A 50 -3.23 -10.99 8.07
C TYR A 50 -2.90 -9.72 8.87
N LEU A 51 -2.72 -9.84 10.19
CA LEU A 51 -2.34 -8.72 11.06
C LEU A 51 -0.96 -8.15 10.70
N PHE A 52 0.02 -8.99 10.39
CA PHE A 52 1.35 -8.54 9.99
C PHE A 52 1.32 -7.76 8.67
N ARG A 53 0.55 -8.24 7.70
CA ARG A 53 0.39 -7.58 6.40
C ARG A 53 -0.36 -6.25 6.52
N SER A 54 -1.38 -6.20 7.38
CA SER A 54 -2.11 -4.96 7.71
C SER A 54 -1.22 -3.95 8.46
N ALA A 55 -0.46 -4.40 9.46
CA ALA A 55 0.47 -3.55 10.20
C ALA A 55 1.57 -2.96 9.30
N LYS A 56 2.12 -3.75 8.36
CA LYS A 56 3.09 -3.25 7.38
C LYS A 56 2.50 -2.17 6.48
N ARG A 57 1.27 -2.37 5.97
CA ARG A 57 0.55 -1.37 5.17
C ARG A 57 0.31 -0.07 5.96
N ASN A 58 -0.13 -0.18 7.20
CA ASN A 58 -0.38 0.98 8.07
C ASN A 58 0.90 1.73 8.44
N GLY A 59 2.02 1.03 8.65
CA GLY A 59 3.33 1.64 8.89
C GLY A 59 3.83 2.44 7.69
N LEU A 60 3.75 1.84 6.49
CA LEU A 60 4.10 2.51 5.23
C LEU A 60 3.22 3.75 4.98
N LYS A 61 1.91 3.66 5.24
CA LYS A 61 1.01 4.81 5.10
C LYS A 61 1.38 5.95 6.05
N LYS A 62 1.65 5.66 7.32
CA LYS A 62 2.10 6.68 8.28
C LYS A 62 3.43 7.32 7.92
N GLU A 63 4.37 6.55 7.36
CA GLU A 63 5.65 7.10 6.90
C GLU A 63 5.46 8.03 5.69
N LEU A 64 4.60 7.64 4.75
CA LEU A 64 4.25 8.48 3.59
C LEU A 64 3.52 9.76 4.01
N GLU A 65 2.57 9.69 4.94
CA GLU A 65 1.91 10.88 5.53
C GLU A 65 2.91 11.81 6.25
N LYS A 66 3.92 11.25 6.92
CA LYS A 66 4.97 12.05 7.57
C LYS A 66 5.82 12.78 6.54
N ARG A 67 6.25 12.10 5.47
CA ARG A 67 7.01 12.70 4.37
C ARG A 67 6.22 13.78 3.64
N GLU A 68 4.93 13.57 3.45
CA GLU A 68 4.06 14.60 2.86
C GLU A 68 4.00 15.87 3.71
N LYS A 69 3.91 15.74 5.04
CA LYS A 69 3.99 16.90 5.95
C LYS A 69 5.34 17.60 5.90
N GLU A 70 6.44 16.85 5.85
CA GLU A 70 7.79 17.41 5.70
C GLU A 70 7.92 18.21 4.39
N LEU A 71 7.38 17.69 3.27
CA LEU A 71 7.34 18.40 1.99
C LEU A 71 6.45 19.65 2.00
N GLN A 72 5.36 19.66 2.77
CA GLN A 72 4.55 20.87 2.98
C GLN A 72 5.30 21.93 3.80
N GLU A 73 6.12 21.53 4.76
CA GLU A 73 6.97 22.46 5.51
C GLU A 73 8.10 23.03 4.64
N GLU A 74 8.72 22.21 3.78
CA GLU A 74 9.72 22.67 2.81
C GLU A 74 9.13 23.64 1.80
N GLU A 75 7.92 23.39 1.29
CA GLU A 75 7.23 24.32 0.39
C GLU A 75 6.99 25.69 1.06
N LYS A 76 6.58 25.70 2.34
CA LYS A 76 6.42 26.95 3.09
C LYS A 76 7.74 27.70 3.23
N LYS A 77 8.83 26.99 3.54
CA LYS A 77 10.18 27.59 3.62
C LYS A 77 10.61 28.15 2.26
N LEU A 78 10.33 27.44 1.16
CA LEU A 78 10.61 27.91 -0.19
C LEU A 78 9.80 29.17 -0.54
N ALA A 79 8.52 29.22 -0.16
CA ALA A 79 7.68 30.40 -0.32
C ALA A 79 8.19 31.60 0.51
N GLU A 80 8.65 31.36 1.74
CA GLU A 80 9.28 32.37 2.59
C GLU A 80 10.62 32.85 2.02
N MET A 81 11.44 31.95 1.46
CA MET A 81 12.67 32.30 0.75
C MET A 81 12.40 33.11 -0.50
N LYS A 82 11.36 32.78 -1.26
CA LYS A 82 10.93 33.56 -2.43
C LYS A 82 10.42 34.95 -2.05
N ALA A 83 9.78 35.09 -0.90
CA ALA A 83 9.35 36.38 -0.36
C ALA A 83 10.52 37.23 0.16
N ASN A 84 11.59 36.57 0.63
CA ASN A 84 12.82 37.22 1.06
C ASN A 84 13.78 37.37 -0.14
N LEU A 85 13.85 38.56 -0.74
CA LEU A 85 14.63 38.91 -1.96
C LEU A 85 16.17 38.63 -1.93
N ASN A 86 16.68 37.89 -0.94
CA ASN A 86 18.09 37.56 -0.75
C ASN A 86 18.55 36.26 -1.43
N VAL A 87 17.67 35.53 -2.10
CA VAL A 87 18.00 34.27 -2.79
C VAL A 87 17.95 34.48 -4.30
N SER A 88 18.92 33.91 -5.03
CA SER A 88 18.95 34.04 -6.49
C SER A 88 17.80 33.28 -7.15
N GLU A 89 17.32 33.77 -8.31
CA GLU A 89 16.25 33.11 -9.08
C GLU A 89 16.64 31.68 -9.49
N GLU A 90 17.93 31.44 -9.71
CA GLU A 90 18.47 30.13 -10.09
C GLU A 90 18.43 29.14 -8.91
N GLU A 91 18.79 29.56 -7.69
CA GLU A 91 18.68 28.73 -6.49
C GLU A 91 17.22 28.41 -6.15
N LEU A 92 16.31 29.37 -6.33
CA LEU A 92 14.88 29.14 -6.14
C LEU A 92 14.32 28.14 -7.16
N ALA A 93 14.72 28.26 -8.44
CA ALA A 93 14.28 27.35 -9.48
C ALA A 93 14.78 25.91 -9.23
N GLN A 94 16.04 25.75 -8.83
CA GLN A 94 16.60 24.43 -8.49
C GLN A 94 15.89 23.80 -7.29
N ALA A 95 15.70 24.55 -6.22
CA ALA A 95 15.02 24.06 -5.02
C ALA A 95 13.55 23.69 -5.31
N GLN A 96 12.89 24.43 -6.21
CA GLN A 96 11.51 24.13 -6.62
C GLN A 96 11.44 22.84 -7.45
N VAL A 97 12.35 22.64 -8.40
CA VAL A 97 12.44 21.38 -9.17
C VAL A 97 12.75 20.19 -8.27
N GLU A 98 13.64 20.36 -7.29
CA GLU A 98 13.97 19.30 -6.34
C GLU A 98 12.77 18.93 -5.46
N LEU A 99 12.02 19.93 -4.98
CA LEU A 99 10.79 19.73 -4.23
C LEU A 99 9.72 19.00 -5.07
N ASP A 100 9.55 19.38 -6.33
CA ASP A 100 8.60 18.73 -7.24
C ASP A 100 8.97 17.26 -7.50
N ASN A 101 10.25 16.96 -7.69
CA ASN A 101 10.73 15.59 -7.85
C ASN A 101 10.51 14.75 -6.58
N GLN A 102 10.72 15.32 -5.40
CA GLN A 102 10.45 14.62 -4.14
C GLN A 102 8.95 14.36 -3.95
N ARG A 103 8.09 15.32 -4.30
CA ARG A 103 6.63 15.14 -4.30
C ARG A 103 6.20 14.03 -5.23
N ALA A 104 6.72 14.03 -6.45
CA ALA A 104 6.43 12.98 -7.44
C ALA A 104 6.85 11.60 -6.92
N ALA A 105 8.03 11.47 -6.32
CA ALA A 105 8.50 10.22 -5.73
C ALA A 105 7.57 9.71 -4.60
N VAL A 106 7.10 10.61 -3.73
CA VAL A 106 6.17 10.25 -2.65
C VAL A 106 4.80 9.83 -3.20
N LYS A 107 4.22 10.59 -4.14
CA LYS A 107 2.95 10.25 -4.80
C LYS A 107 3.03 8.92 -5.56
N LYS A 108 4.13 8.68 -6.28
CA LYS A 108 4.41 7.40 -6.94
C LYS A 108 4.49 6.24 -5.96
N ALA A 109 5.16 6.43 -4.81
CA ALA A 109 5.21 5.41 -3.77
C ALA A 109 3.84 5.11 -3.15
N MET A 110 2.97 6.11 -3.03
CA MET A 110 1.57 5.91 -2.60
C MET A 110 0.79 5.09 -3.64
N LEU A 111 0.86 5.47 -4.92
CA LEU A 111 0.24 4.73 -6.04
C LEU A 111 0.72 3.27 -6.09
N LEU A 112 2.03 3.02 -5.97
CA LEU A 112 2.61 1.67 -5.97
C LEU A 112 2.15 0.81 -4.77
N ASN A 113 1.81 1.44 -3.65
CA ASN A 113 1.30 0.76 -2.46
C ASN A 113 -0.17 0.36 -2.63
N GLU A 114 -0.95 1.21 -3.30
CA GLU A 114 -2.36 0.98 -3.61
C GLU A 114 -2.54 -0.06 -4.72
N ALA A 115 -1.63 -0.09 -5.71
CA ALA A 115 -1.67 -1.01 -6.84
C ALA A 115 -1.86 -2.48 -6.43
N GLU A 116 -2.86 -3.12 -7.03
CA GLU A 116 -3.32 -4.45 -6.64
C GLU A 116 -2.48 -5.57 -7.28
N ASN A 117 -1.97 -5.32 -8.50
CA ASN A 117 -1.28 -6.32 -9.30
C ASN A 117 0.10 -5.84 -9.80
N LYS A 118 0.93 -6.78 -10.29
CA LYS A 118 2.29 -6.47 -10.75
C LYS A 118 2.33 -5.62 -12.01
N ALA A 119 1.39 -5.82 -12.93
CA ALA A 119 1.34 -5.07 -14.19
C ALA A 119 1.01 -3.59 -13.94
N GLU A 120 0.12 -3.31 -12.99
CA GLU A 120 -0.21 -1.97 -12.54
C GLU A 120 0.97 -1.30 -11.82
N LYS A 121 1.71 -2.06 -11.00
CA LYS A 121 2.95 -1.57 -10.38
C LYS A 121 4.00 -1.20 -11.43
N GLU A 122 4.20 -2.03 -12.45
CA GLU A 122 5.13 -1.73 -13.53
C GLU A 122 4.67 -0.52 -14.37
N ARG A 123 3.36 -0.36 -14.60
CA ARG A 123 2.82 0.84 -15.25
C ARG A 123 3.13 2.09 -14.44
N ILE A 124 2.79 2.09 -13.14
CA ILE A 124 3.04 3.21 -12.22
C ILE A 124 4.54 3.50 -12.12
N ASP A 125 5.39 2.47 -12.10
CA ASP A 125 6.84 2.62 -12.01
C ASP A 125 7.45 3.27 -13.26
N ASN A 126 6.76 3.23 -14.40
CA ASN A 126 7.19 3.88 -15.64
C ASN A 126 6.59 5.27 -15.87
N LEU A 127 5.71 5.75 -14.97
CA LEU A 127 5.15 7.10 -15.10
C LEU A 127 6.23 8.16 -14.92
N SER A 128 6.15 9.20 -15.76
CA SER A 128 6.89 10.44 -15.59
C SER A 128 6.36 11.24 -14.40
N THR A 129 7.09 12.29 -14.01
CA THR A 129 6.71 13.18 -12.90
C THR A 129 5.32 13.78 -13.09
N GLU A 130 5.02 14.29 -14.28
CA GLU A 130 3.73 14.93 -14.62
C GLU A 130 2.58 13.91 -14.61
N GLU A 131 2.77 12.76 -15.27
CA GLU A 131 1.77 11.69 -15.29
C GLU A 131 1.51 11.10 -13.89
N THR A 132 2.52 11.09 -13.02
CA THR A 132 2.36 10.66 -11.62
C THR A 132 1.41 11.58 -10.85
N PHE A 133 1.46 12.90 -11.11
CA PHE A 133 0.57 13.85 -10.46
C PHE A 133 -0.88 13.66 -10.93
N ASP A 134 -1.09 13.53 -12.24
CA ASP A 134 -2.42 13.34 -12.82
C ASP A 134 -3.08 12.03 -12.34
N GLU A 135 -2.32 10.94 -12.35
CA GLU A 135 -2.79 9.63 -11.88
C GLU A 135 -3.11 9.67 -10.38
N PHE A 136 -2.28 10.33 -9.57
CA PHE A 136 -2.52 10.47 -8.14
C PHE A 136 -3.82 11.23 -7.86
N ASP A 137 -4.05 12.33 -8.57
CA ASP A 137 -5.26 13.14 -8.39
C ASP A 137 -6.51 12.39 -8.89
N GLN A 138 -6.40 11.56 -9.92
CA GLN A 138 -7.49 10.69 -10.37
C GLN A 138 -7.88 9.62 -9.32
N VAL A 139 -6.90 9.04 -8.64
CA VAL A 139 -7.12 7.97 -7.66
C VAL A 139 -7.54 8.50 -6.28
N PHE A 140 -6.99 9.65 -5.85
CA PHE A 140 -7.16 10.17 -4.49
C PHE A 140 -7.86 11.54 -4.39
N GLY A 141 -8.00 12.28 -5.49
CA GLY A 141 -8.51 13.66 -5.52
C GLY A 141 -10.02 13.82 -5.72
N GLY A 142 -10.80 12.76 -5.50
CA GLY A 142 -12.26 12.77 -5.55
C GLY A 142 -12.92 13.62 -4.47
#